data_AF-A0A1V3X011-F1
#
_entry.id   AF-A0A1V3X011-F1
#
_cell.length_a   1.000
_cell.length_b   1.000
_cell.length_c   1.000
_cell.angle_alpha   90.00
_cell.angle_beta   90.00
_cell.angle_gamma   90.00
#
_symmetry.space_group_name_H-M   'P 1'
#
loop_
_entity.id
_entity.type
_entity.pdbx_description
1 polymer ?
#
loop_
_entity_poly.entity_id
_entity_poly.type
_entity_poly.pdbx_seq_one_letter_code
_entity_poly.pdbx_strand_id
1 'polypeptide(L)'
;MGKAGTQGLLSPSYLFDDHDGHVMPGAFLVGGAIIRAAPLVWTGPAISLVVLQLLASLALLRALQVILGWRPVLLIPLTFALFTPLGVPGFAWWAAALNSLPMLAALAWVCADAVLLIRTGNPRYAVTGVLVYLVGLLFFEKAAVIPFVAFAVAALWCHVGGDPRSLRTVWRAGLRLWTASLALTAAWVALYLVVVNQKRWSSDLSMTWNLLCRSITHGIVPGLAGGPWHWDRWAPASPWGTPPPAVMTLGWLVLLGVLGLSLIRKRRIGPVWLTAAGYTVACQVPVYLMRSSRFTALELAQTLRYLPDLVVVLALLGAVACTAPNRPSRWLDASLMRAAVTTGLTALFLASCLYSTSTFLTSWRDNPTKAYLQNAKASLAAAHADSNAPLLDQEVDPLVLQRVAWPENLASHMFALLRDRPEFETATTRLRMFNSSGSLVDARVTWVRTIVPGRSRAAATSPNRTSRLGWSSTARCCPPTGPSNSTTWPTATDR
;
A
#
# COMPACT_ATOMS: atom_id res chain seq x y z
N MET A 1 -11.30 11.70 -3.76
CA MET A 1 -12.56 12.46 -3.86
C MET A 1 -12.29 13.88 -4.33
N GLY A 2 -11.57 14.71 -3.55
CA GLY A 2 -11.37 16.11 -3.90
C GLY A 2 -10.71 16.34 -5.26
N LYS A 3 -9.55 15.73 -5.55
CA LYS A 3 -8.90 15.87 -6.87
C LYS A 3 -9.82 15.47 -8.03
N ALA A 4 -10.57 14.39 -7.86
CA ALA A 4 -11.50 13.92 -8.89
C ALA A 4 -12.71 14.86 -9.07
N GLY A 5 -13.05 15.65 -8.06
CA GLY A 5 -14.12 16.65 -8.10
C GLY A 5 -13.68 18.05 -8.51
N THR A 6 -12.41 18.42 -8.28
CA THR A 6 -11.89 19.77 -8.53
C THR A 6 -11.06 19.89 -9.81
N GLN A 7 -10.63 18.78 -10.42
CA GLN A 7 -9.82 18.77 -11.64
C GLN A 7 -10.53 18.07 -12.81
N GLY A 8 -9.97 18.11 -14.02
CA GLY A 8 -10.47 17.33 -15.16
C GLY A 8 -9.97 15.88 -15.10
N LEU A 9 -10.80 14.87 -15.42
CA LEU A 9 -10.38 13.45 -15.35
C LEU A 9 -9.22 13.12 -16.30
N LEU A 10 -9.16 13.80 -17.44
CA LEU A 10 -8.11 13.63 -18.44
C LEU A 10 -7.05 14.74 -18.40
N SER A 11 -7.09 15.64 -17.40
CA SER A 11 -6.11 16.71 -17.33
C SER A 11 -4.74 16.13 -16.94
N PRO A 12 -3.64 16.61 -17.55
CA PRO A 12 -2.29 16.18 -17.16
C PRO A 12 -2.01 16.43 -15.67
N SER A 13 -2.54 17.51 -15.11
CA SER A 13 -2.43 17.84 -13.67
C SER A 13 -3.04 16.79 -12.74
N TYR A 14 -4.01 16.03 -13.22
CA TYR A 14 -4.69 14.99 -12.45
C TYR A 14 -4.02 13.63 -12.64
N LEU A 15 -3.70 13.27 -13.88
CA LEU A 15 -3.13 11.96 -14.22
C LEU A 15 -1.65 11.84 -13.85
N PHE A 16 -0.87 12.92 -13.96
CA PHE A 16 0.55 12.97 -13.64
C PHE A 16 0.81 13.81 -12.39
N ASP A 17 -0.12 13.78 -11.45
CA ASP A 17 0.05 14.37 -10.12
C ASP A 17 1.13 13.64 -9.33
N ASP A 18 2.00 14.40 -8.66
CA ASP A 18 2.92 13.85 -7.64
C ASP A 18 2.13 13.52 -6.38
N HIS A 19 1.65 12.29 -6.31
CA HIS A 19 0.86 11.81 -5.17
C HIS A 19 1.77 11.20 -4.12
N ASP A 20 2.38 12.04 -3.29
CA ASP A 20 3.26 11.60 -2.20
C ASP A 20 4.42 10.71 -2.71
N GLY A 21 5.02 11.10 -3.84
CA GLY A 21 6.10 10.40 -4.50
C GLY A 21 5.65 9.33 -5.50
N HIS A 22 4.36 9.22 -5.81
CA HIS A 22 3.82 8.23 -6.74
C HIS A 22 3.36 8.87 -8.06
N VAL A 23 3.69 8.23 -9.18
CA VAL A 23 3.18 8.56 -10.52
C VAL A 23 2.37 7.38 -11.02
N MET A 24 1.04 7.53 -11.04
CA MET A 24 0.11 6.42 -11.22
C MET A 24 -1.12 6.83 -12.07
N PRO A 25 -0.92 7.23 -13.33
CA PRO A 25 -1.99 7.74 -14.19
C PRO A 25 -3.15 6.76 -14.39
N GLY A 26 -2.86 5.45 -14.45
CA GLY A 26 -3.87 4.40 -14.56
C GLY A 26 -4.74 4.31 -13.29
N ALA A 27 -4.13 4.39 -12.11
CA ALA A 27 -4.85 4.37 -10.84
C ALA A 27 -5.72 5.63 -10.67
N PHE A 28 -5.19 6.81 -11.02
CA PHE A 28 -5.97 8.06 -11.01
C PHE A 28 -7.15 8.00 -11.98
N LEU A 29 -6.94 7.53 -13.21
CA LEU A 29 -8.01 7.42 -14.20
C LEU A 29 -9.14 6.52 -13.71
N VAL A 30 -8.81 5.31 -13.24
CA VAL A 30 -9.81 4.33 -12.75
C VAL A 30 -10.47 4.83 -11.47
N GLY A 31 -9.70 5.31 -10.50
CA GLY A 31 -10.21 5.81 -9.23
C GLY A 31 -11.13 7.02 -9.43
N GLY A 32 -10.73 7.96 -10.30
CA GLY A 32 -11.50 9.14 -10.67
C GLY A 32 -12.80 8.78 -11.38
N ALA A 33 -12.77 7.85 -12.33
CA ALA A 33 -13.96 7.38 -13.03
C ALA A 33 -14.98 6.74 -12.07
N ILE A 34 -14.53 5.84 -11.19
CA ILE A 34 -15.37 5.19 -10.17
C ILE A 34 -16.00 6.23 -9.23
N ILE A 35 -15.18 7.16 -8.73
CA ILE A 35 -15.62 8.21 -7.81
C ILE A 35 -16.63 9.17 -8.45
N ARG A 36 -16.45 9.53 -9.71
CA ARG A 36 -17.39 10.40 -10.44
C ARG A 36 -18.70 9.72 -10.76
N ALA A 37 -18.67 8.42 -11.07
CA ALA A 37 -19.87 7.66 -11.37
C ALA A 37 -20.80 7.55 -10.15
N ALA A 38 -20.24 7.35 -8.96
CA ALA A 38 -21.01 7.26 -7.72
C ALA A 38 -20.25 7.88 -6.52
N PRO A 39 -20.32 9.21 -6.34
CA PRO A 39 -19.63 9.91 -5.27
C PRO A 39 -20.04 9.41 -3.87
N LEU A 40 -19.05 9.15 -3.01
CA LEU A 40 -19.22 8.65 -1.63
C LEU A 40 -19.93 7.27 -1.52
N VAL A 41 -20.01 6.50 -2.62
CA VAL A 41 -20.55 5.14 -2.61
C VAL A 41 -19.42 4.12 -2.65
N TRP A 42 -19.33 3.26 -1.63
CA TRP A 42 -18.25 2.28 -1.49
C TRP A 42 -18.35 1.07 -2.45
N THR A 43 -19.53 0.81 -3.03
CA THR A 43 -19.76 -0.36 -3.88
C THR A 43 -18.83 -0.42 -5.09
N GLY A 44 -18.60 0.70 -5.79
CA GLY A 44 -17.68 0.76 -6.94
C GLY A 44 -16.24 0.41 -6.57
N PRO A 45 -15.63 1.08 -5.56
CA PRO A 45 -14.35 0.68 -4.99
C PRO A 45 -14.27 -0.81 -4.62
N ALA A 46 -15.28 -1.34 -3.92
CA ALA A 46 -15.31 -2.75 -3.52
C ALA A 46 -15.32 -3.72 -4.71
N ILE A 47 -16.14 -3.45 -5.74
CA ILE A 47 -16.16 -4.26 -6.98
C ILE A 47 -14.79 -4.23 -7.65
N SER A 48 -14.16 -3.05 -7.74
CA SER A 48 -12.84 -2.92 -8.35
C SER A 48 -11.78 -3.78 -7.64
N LEU A 49 -11.82 -3.85 -6.31
CA LEU A 49 -10.92 -4.70 -5.53
C LEU A 49 -11.11 -6.19 -5.86
N VAL A 50 -12.35 -6.67 -5.92
CA VAL A 50 -12.66 -8.07 -6.23
C VAL A 50 -12.20 -8.44 -7.63
N VAL A 51 -12.49 -7.60 -8.63
CA VAL A 51 -12.10 -7.83 -10.03
C VAL A 51 -10.57 -7.83 -10.17
N LEU A 52 -9.89 -6.84 -9.61
CA LEU A 52 -8.43 -6.74 -9.68
C LEU A 52 -7.73 -7.88 -8.93
N GLN A 53 -8.27 -8.30 -7.78
CA GLN A 53 -7.75 -9.47 -7.05
C GLN A 53 -7.93 -10.75 -7.85
N LEU A 54 -9.08 -10.93 -8.51
CA LEU A 54 -9.32 -12.07 -9.39
C LEU A 54 -8.31 -12.08 -10.54
N LEU A 55 -8.09 -10.95 -11.20
CA LEU A 55 -7.08 -10.82 -12.26
C LEU A 55 -5.67 -11.16 -11.78
N ALA A 56 -5.24 -10.62 -10.63
CA ALA A 56 -3.94 -10.92 -10.04
C ALA A 56 -3.80 -12.42 -9.68
N SER A 57 -4.86 -13.02 -9.10
CA SER A 57 -4.89 -14.42 -8.71
C SER A 57 -4.83 -15.35 -9.92
N LEU A 58 -5.57 -15.04 -11.00
CA LEU A 58 -5.54 -15.80 -12.24
C LEU A 58 -4.21 -15.66 -12.98
N ALA A 59 -3.61 -14.46 -13.00
CA ALA A 59 -2.28 -14.25 -13.56
C ALA A 59 -1.21 -15.07 -12.80
N LEU A 60 -1.31 -15.12 -11.46
CA LEU A 60 -0.45 -15.96 -10.64
C LEU A 60 -0.69 -17.45 -10.90
N LEU A 61 -1.94 -17.91 -10.92
CA LEU A 61 -2.29 -19.29 -11.25
C LEU A 61 -1.70 -19.70 -12.60
N ARG A 62 -1.83 -18.85 -13.62
CA ARG A 62 -1.21 -19.05 -14.94
C ARG A 62 0.31 -19.17 -14.83
N ALA A 63 0.98 -18.29 -14.10
CA ALA A 63 2.43 -18.34 -13.93
C ALA A 63 2.89 -19.63 -13.23
N LEU A 64 2.20 -20.03 -12.16
CA LEU A 64 2.45 -21.27 -11.45
C LEU A 64 2.21 -22.48 -12.36
N GLN A 65 1.14 -22.48 -13.16
CA GLN A 65 0.84 -23.52 -14.14
C GLN A 65 1.93 -23.62 -15.23
N VAL A 66 2.46 -22.50 -15.71
CA VAL A 66 3.56 -22.48 -16.68
C VAL A 66 4.83 -23.11 -16.11
N ILE A 67 5.13 -22.86 -14.84
CA ILE A 67 6.34 -23.36 -14.16
C ILE A 67 6.19 -24.84 -13.75
N LEU A 68 5.07 -25.22 -13.16
CA LEU A 68 4.85 -26.53 -12.52
C LEU A 68 4.02 -27.51 -13.34
N GLY A 69 3.20 -27.02 -14.28
CA GLY A 69 2.08 -27.76 -14.86
C GLY A 69 0.91 -27.94 -13.89
N TRP A 70 -0.16 -28.60 -14.35
CA TRP A 70 -1.31 -28.98 -13.52
C TRP A 70 -0.97 -30.15 -12.59
N ARG A 71 -0.23 -29.85 -11.52
CA ARG A 71 0.18 -30.82 -10.49
C ARG A 71 -0.31 -30.36 -9.12
N PRO A 72 -0.70 -31.26 -8.20
CA PRO A 72 -1.16 -30.88 -6.86
C PRO A 72 -0.19 -29.99 -6.08
N VAL A 73 1.12 -30.12 -6.32
CA VAL A 73 2.16 -29.29 -5.69
C VAL A 73 1.98 -27.79 -5.96
N LEU A 74 1.29 -27.41 -7.06
CA LEU A 74 0.93 -26.02 -7.36
C LEU A 74 0.08 -25.37 -6.27
N LEU A 75 -0.73 -26.17 -5.57
CA LEU A 75 -1.59 -25.67 -4.50
C LEU A 75 -0.79 -25.08 -3.33
N ILE A 76 0.46 -25.48 -3.13
CA ILE A 76 1.29 -24.96 -2.03
C ILE A 76 1.59 -23.45 -2.23
N PRO A 77 2.29 -23.02 -3.30
CA PRO A 77 2.54 -21.60 -3.54
C PRO A 77 1.26 -20.81 -3.81
N LEU A 78 0.23 -21.42 -4.40
CA LEU A 78 -1.06 -20.77 -4.63
C LEU A 78 -1.78 -20.48 -3.30
N THR A 79 -1.88 -21.46 -2.40
CA THR A 79 -2.50 -21.27 -1.07
C THR A 79 -1.72 -20.25 -0.25
N PHE A 80 -0.38 -20.30 -0.29
CA PHE A 80 0.45 -19.29 0.35
C PHE A 80 0.09 -17.89 -0.16
N ALA A 81 0.07 -17.68 -1.47
CA ALA A 81 -0.15 -16.36 -2.04
C ALA A 81 -1.57 -15.82 -1.84
N LEU A 82 -2.58 -16.69 -1.87
CA LEU A 82 -3.98 -16.28 -1.74
C LEU A 82 -4.38 -15.97 -0.30
N PHE A 83 -3.78 -16.64 0.68
CA PHE A 83 -4.26 -16.57 2.06
C PHE A 83 -3.29 -15.91 3.02
N THR A 84 -1.99 -15.75 2.68
CA THR A 84 -1.05 -15.13 3.62
C THR A 84 -1.51 -13.72 4.04
N PRO A 85 -1.49 -13.41 5.35
CA PRO A 85 -1.89 -12.10 5.86
C PRO A 85 -0.94 -10.96 5.44
N LEU A 86 0.23 -11.27 4.88
CA LEU A 86 1.19 -10.29 4.36
C LEU A 86 0.58 -9.37 3.27
N GLY A 87 -0.43 -9.86 2.53
CA GLY A 87 -1.14 -9.08 1.50
C GLY A 87 -2.33 -8.28 2.02
N VAL A 88 -2.85 -8.60 3.21
CA VAL A 88 -4.15 -8.09 3.70
C VAL A 88 -4.16 -6.57 3.88
N PRO A 89 -3.16 -5.93 4.53
CA PRO A 89 -3.18 -4.48 4.69
C PRO A 89 -3.10 -3.71 3.37
N GLY A 90 -2.34 -4.24 2.39
CA GLY A 90 -2.26 -3.65 1.06
C GLY A 90 -3.59 -3.73 0.30
N PHE A 91 -4.36 -4.80 0.49
CA PHE A 91 -5.67 -4.99 -0.11
C PHE A 91 -6.77 -4.15 0.56
N ALA A 92 -6.77 -4.05 1.89
CA ALA A 92 -7.81 -3.34 2.65
C ALA A 92 -7.83 -1.83 2.38
N TRP A 93 -6.68 -1.24 2.07
CA TRP A 93 -6.57 0.15 1.66
C TRP A 93 -6.78 0.28 0.14
N TRP A 94 -7.97 0.72 -0.27
CA TRP A 94 -8.35 0.78 -1.69
C TRP A 94 -7.34 1.50 -2.60
N ALA A 95 -6.83 2.67 -2.24
CA ALA A 95 -5.84 3.37 -3.06
C ALA A 95 -4.54 2.55 -3.24
N ALA A 96 -4.04 1.91 -2.18
CA ALA A 96 -2.87 1.04 -2.26
C ALA A 96 -3.14 -0.23 -3.08
N ALA A 97 -4.33 -0.81 -2.95
CA ALA A 97 -4.76 -1.97 -3.72
C ALA A 97 -4.95 -1.65 -5.21
N LEU A 98 -5.48 -0.46 -5.53
CA LEU A 98 -5.67 0.00 -6.91
C LEU A 98 -4.34 0.14 -7.65
N ASN A 99 -3.26 0.46 -6.94
CA ASN A 99 -1.91 0.48 -7.48
C ASN A 99 -1.31 -0.92 -7.56
N SER A 100 -1.36 -1.65 -6.43
CA SER A 100 -0.63 -2.90 -6.28
C SER A 100 -1.24 -4.06 -7.07
N LEU A 101 -2.56 -4.24 -7.10
CA LEU A 101 -3.17 -5.41 -7.75
C LEU A 101 -2.87 -5.50 -9.26
N PRO A 102 -2.98 -4.43 -10.06
CA PRO A 102 -2.54 -4.45 -11.46
C PRO A 102 -1.05 -4.75 -11.62
N MET A 103 -0.21 -4.17 -10.75
CA MET A 103 1.24 -4.45 -10.73
C MET A 103 1.51 -5.93 -10.42
N LEU A 104 0.81 -6.54 -9.45
CA LEU A 104 0.98 -7.95 -9.09
C LEU A 104 0.52 -8.89 -10.22
N ALA A 105 -0.58 -8.55 -10.89
CA ALA A 105 -1.03 -9.25 -12.08
C ALA A 105 0.04 -9.19 -13.18
N ALA A 106 0.59 -8.00 -13.42
CA ALA A 106 1.65 -7.80 -14.40
C ALA A 106 2.93 -8.56 -14.03
N LEU A 107 3.36 -8.52 -12.77
CA LEU A 107 4.51 -9.25 -12.25
C LEU A 107 4.41 -10.75 -12.55
N ALA A 108 3.28 -11.37 -12.19
CA ALA A 108 3.04 -12.78 -12.45
C ALA A 108 2.98 -13.09 -13.95
N TRP A 109 2.26 -12.27 -14.72
CA TRP A 109 2.09 -12.47 -16.16
C TRP A 109 3.41 -12.38 -16.92
N VAL A 110 4.23 -11.38 -16.63
CA VAL A 110 5.53 -11.17 -17.29
C VAL A 110 6.50 -12.29 -16.90
N CYS A 111 6.48 -12.79 -15.67
CA CYS A 111 7.26 -13.97 -15.29
C CYS A 111 6.86 -15.21 -16.11
N ALA A 112 5.55 -15.42 -16.30
CA ALA A 112 5.03 -16.52 -17.12
C ALA A 112 5.44 -16.36 -18.60
N ASP A 113 5.31 -15.16 -19.17
CA ASP A 113 5.67 -14.85 -20.55
C ASP A 113 7.18 -14.99 -20.78
N ALA A 114 8.02 -14.57 -19.83
CA ALA A 114 9.46 -14.79 -19.90
C ALA A 114 9.80 -16.28 -19.99
N VAL A 115 9.23 -17.12 -19.12
CA VAL A 115 9.44 -18.57 -19.16
C VAL A 115 8.93 -19.18 -20.46
N LEU A 116 7.76 -18.77 -20.94
CA LEU A 116 7.19 -19.24 -22.20
C LEU A 116 8.00 -18.80 -23.43
N LEU A 117 8.51 -17.57 -23.43
CA LEU A 117 9.39 -17.05 -24.48
C LEU A 117 10.66 -17.90 -24.58
N ILE A 118 11.29 -18.19 -23.44
CA ILE A 118 12.52 -19.00 -23.39
C ILE A 118 12.23 -20.45 -23.80
N ARG A 119 11.08 -21.01 -23.37
CA ARG A 119 10.71 -22.39 -23.66
C ARG A 119 10.32 -22.62 -25.12
N THR A 120 9.64 -21.65 -25.75
CA THR A 120 9.01 -21.83 -27.06
C THR A 120 9.63 -21.01 -28.18
N GLY A 121 10.42 -19.98 -27.87
CA GLY A 121 10.94 -19.02 -28.83
C GLY A 121 9.89 -18.11 -29.48
N ASN A 122 8.61 -18.22 -29.09
CA ASN A 122 7.53 -17.49 -29.75
C ASN A 122 7.56 -15.99 -29.39
N PRO A 123 7.76 -15.07 -30.36
CA PRO A 123 7.92 -13.65 -30.09
C PRO A 123 6.68 -12.98 -29.50
N ARG A 124 5.50 -13.60 -29.61
CA ARG A 124 4.26 -13.06 -29.01
C ARG A 124 4.42 -12.77 -27.52
N TYR A 125 5.18 -13.59 -26.80
CA TYR A 125 5.37 -13.45 -25.37
C TYR A 125 6.28 -12.27 -25.00
N ALA A 126 7.16 -11.84 -25.90
CA ALA A 126 7.88 -10.58 -25.73
C ALA A 126 6.91 -9.39 -25.86
N VAL A 127 6.00 -9.43 -26.85
CA VAL A 127 5.01 -8.36 -27.06
C VAL A 127 4.01 -8.29 -25.91
N THR A 128 3.39 -9.41 -25.54
CA THR A 128 2.42 -9.43 -24.43
C THR A 128 3.09 -9.09 -23.10
N GLY A 129 4.31 -9.58 -22.86
CA GLY A 129 5.08 -9.23 -21.67
C GLY A 129 5.35 -7.73 -21.56
N VAL A 130 5.78 -7.08 -22.64
CA VAL A 130 6.05 -5.62 -22.65
C VAL A 130 4.76 -4.82 -22.49
N LEU A 131 3.67 -5.20 -23.16
CA LEU A 131 2.38 -4.50 -23.04
C LEU A 131 1.81 -4.60 -21.62
N VAL A 132 1.85 -5.79 -21.02
CA VAL A 132 1.37 -5.99 -19.65
C VAL A 132 2.28 -5.29 -18.64
N TYR A 133 3.60 -5.27 -18.89
CA TYR A 133 4.54 -4.49 -18.07
C TYR A 133 4.23 -2.99 -18.11
N LEU A 134 3.95 -2.43 -19.29
CA LEU A 134 3.50 -1.04 -19.44
C LEU A 134 2.24 -0.77 -18.61
N VAL A 135 1.24 -1.65 -18.68
CA VAL A 135 0.04 -1.52 -17.85
C VAL A 135 0.42 -1.50 -16.37
N GLY A 136 1.31 -2.39 -15.90
CA GLY A 136 1.80 -2.36 -14.52
C GLY A 136 2.41 -1.02 -14.12
N LEU A 137 3.25 -0.42 -14.98
CA LEU A 137 3.86 0.89 -14.74
C LEU A 137 2.84 2.02 -14.61
N LEU A 138 1.77 1.99 -15.42
CA LEU A 138 0.70 3.01 -15.33
C LEU A 138 -0.01 3.03 -13.98
N PHE A 139 0.01 1.94 -13.23
CA PHE A 139 -0.64 1.84 -11.91
C PHE A 139 0.33 2.02 -10.74
N PHE A 140 1.61 1.66 -10.90
CA PHE A 140 2.56 1.74 -9.79
C PHE A 140 4.00 1.83 -10.28
N GLU A 141 4.77 2.83 -9.83
CA GLU A 141 6.18 2.95 -10.19
C GLU A 141 7.04 1.78 -9.68
N LYS A 142 6.61 1.12 -8.59
CA LYS A 142 7.24 -0.12 -8.08
C LYS A 142 7.25 -1.25 -9.11
N ALA A 143 6.39 -1.19 -10.14
CA ALA A 143 6.42 -2.11 -11.27
C ALA A 143 7.77 -2.15 -11.99
N ALA A 144 8.62 -1.12 -11.86
CA ALA A 144 9.99 -1.11 -12.40
C ALA A 144 10.83 -2.34 -12.01
N VAL A 145 10.49 -3.04 -10.93
CA VAL A 145 11.17 -4.28 -10.51
C VAL A 145 10.83 -5.49 -11.39
N ILE A 146 9.70 -5.48 -12.11
CA ILE A 146 9.14 -6.62 -12.83
C ILE A 146 10.14 -7.27 -13.81
N PRO A 147 10.86 -6.51 -14.68
CA PRO A 147 11.79 -7.12 -15.64
C PRO A 147 12.93 -7.88 -14.94
N PHE A 148 13.41 -7.35 -13.80
CA PHE A 148 14.47 -7.96 -13.01
C PHE A 148 13.99 -9.24 -12.31
N VAL A 149 12.77 -9.23 -11.76
CA VAL A 149 12.17 -10.44 -11.17
C VAL A 149 11.92 -11.48 -12.23
N ALA A 150 11.34 -11.11 -13.38
CA ALA A 150 11.07 -12.03 -14.47
C ALA A 150 12.35 -12.68 -14.99
N PHE A 151 13.43 -11.89 -15.13
CA PHE A 151 14.75 -12.40 -15.49
C PHE A 151 15.29 -13.37 -14.43
N ALA A 152 15.21 -13.03 -13.14
CA ALA A 152 15.66 -13.88 -12.04
C ALA A 152 14.87 -15.20 -11.97
N VAL A 153 13.54 -15.16 -12.05
CA VAL A 153 12.67 -16.35 -12.06
C VAL A 153 13.00 -17.24 -13.24
N ALA A 154 13.14 -16.68 -14.45
CA ALA A 154 13.49 -17.43 -15.64
C ALA A 154 14.91 -18.05 -15.55
N ALA A 155 15.89 -17.29 -15.05
CA ALA A 155 17.26 -17.76 -14.89
C ALA A 155 17.37 -18.88 -13.85
N LEU A 156 16.66 -18.75 -12.73
CA LEU A 156 16.59 -19.79 -11.70
C LEU A 156 15.87 -21.03 -12.23
N TRP A 157 14.78 -20.86 -13.00
CA TRP A 157 14.07 -21.96 -13.65
C TRP A 157 15.00 -22.77 -14.57
N CYS A 158 15.78 -22.10 -15.43
CA CYS A 158 16.79 -22.76 -16.28
C CYS A 158 17.91 -23.42 -15.46
N HIS A 159 18.44 -22.72 -14.44
CA HIS A 159 19.54 -23.22 -13.59
C HIS A 159 19.16 -24.51 -12.87
N VAL A 160 17.98 -24.49 -12.26
CA VAL A 160 17.40 -25.61 -11.52
C VAL A 160 17.08 -26.76 -12.48
N GLY A 161 16.64 -26.45 -13.70
CA GLY A 161 16.33 -27.42 -14.76
C GLY A 161 17.54 -28.13 -15.38
N GLY A 162 18.77 -27.66 -15.14
CA GLY A 162 19.96 -28.34 -15.69
C GLY A 162 21.00 -27.40 -16.27
N ASP A 163 20.60 -26.20 -16.72
CA ASP A 163 21.42 -25.36 -17.57
C ASP A 163 22.59 -24.69 -16.79
N PRO A 164 23.85 -25.03 -17.12
CA PRO A 164 25.02 -24.43 -16.46
C PRO A 164 25.26 -22.97 -16.87
N ARG A 165 24.66 -22.50 -17.98
CA ARG A 165 24.80 -21.14 -18.50
C ARG A 165 23.46 -20.40 -18.50
N SER A 166 22.61 -20.69 -17.51
CA SER A 166 21.23 -20.19 -17.40
C SER A 166 21.11 -18.70 -17.68
N LEU A 167 21.95 -17.84 -17.08
CA LEU A 167 21.93 -16.39 -17.30
C LEU A 167 22.11 -16.02 -18.78
N ARG A 168 23.07 -16.65 -19.46
CA ARG A 168 23.36 -16.40 -20.88
C ARG A 168 22.24 -16.91 -21.77
N THR A 169 21.66 -18.06 -21.45
CA THR A 169 20.51 -18.65 -22.16
C THR A 169 19.31 -17.73 -22.08
N VAL A 170 18.94 -17.30 -20.86
CA VAL A 170 17.81 -16.39 -20.62
C VAL A 170 18.02 -15.04 -21.30
N TRP A 171 19.22 -14.46 -21.21
CA TRP A 171 19.54 -13.20 -21.87
C TRP A 171 19.35 -13.29 -23.40
N ARG A 172 19.90 -14.33 -24.03
CA ARG A 172 19.83 -14.51 -25.49
C ARG A 172 18.42 -14.85 -25.97
N ALA A 173 17.76 -15.80 -25.33
CA ALA A 173 16.45 -16.26 -25.73
C ALA A 173 15.36 -15.21 -25.47
N GLY A 174 15.53 -14.37 -24.45
CA GLY A 174 14.60 -13.31 -24.08
C GLY A 174 14.98 -11.90 -24.55
N LEU A 175 16.01 -11.75 -25.40
CA LEU A 175 16.62 -10.44 -25.71
C LEU A 175 15.59 -9.35 -26.03
N ARG A 176 14.60 -9.67 -26.87
CA ARG A 176 13.52 -8.75 -27.28
C ARG A 176 12.69 -8.26 -26.09
N LEU A 177 12.35 -9.14 -25.15
CA LEU A 177 11.61 -8.78 -23.94
C LEU A 177 12.48 -7.88 -23.04
N TRP A 178 13.74 -8.25 -22.81
CA TRP A 178 14.64 -7.53 -21.92
C TRP A 178 14.97 -6.13 -22.41
N THR A 179 15.36 -5.98 -23.68
CA THR A 179 15.72 -4.67 -24.23
C THR A 179 14.51 -3.74 -24.28
N ALA A 180 13.34 -4.23 -24.69
CA ALA A 180 12.12 -3.44 -24.72
C ALA A 180 11.65 -3.04 -23.32
N SER A 181 11.72 -3.97 -22.35
CA SER A 181 11.36 -3.68 -20.96
C SER A 181 12.32 -2.68 -20.34
N LEU A 182 13.64 -2.83 -20.54
CA LEU A 182 14.65 -1.89 -20.01
C LEU A 182 14.52 -0.50 -20.64
N ALA A 183 14.27 -0.42 -21.95
CA ALA A 183 13.99 0.85 -22.62
C ALA A 183 12.74 1.53 -22.04
N LEU A 184 11.69 0.75 -21.79
CA LEU A 184 10.47 1.25 -21.15
C LEU A 184 10.72 1.69 -19.70
N THR A 185 11.50 0.92 -18.92
CA THR A 185 11.90 1.32 -17.57
C THR A 185 12.68 2.63 -17.59
N ALA A 186 13.64 2.81 -18.51
CA ALA A 186 14.41 4.04 -18.65
C ALA A 186 13.51 5.24 -19.02
N ALA A 187 12.58 5.06 -19.95
CA ALA A 187 11.61 6.08 -20.31
C ALA A 187 10.71 6.46 -19.12
N TRP A 188 10.27 5.47 -18.33
CA TRP A 188 9.46 5.70 -17.14
C TRP A 188 10.25 6.40 -16.04
N VAL A 189 11.52 6.05 -15.82
CA VAL A 189 12.41 6.76 -14.88
C VAL A 189 12.59 8.21 -15.29
N ALA A 190 12.78 8.50 -16.59
CA ALA A 190 12.85 9.86 -17.07
C ALA A 190 11.56 10.65 -16.80
N LEU A 191 10.39 10.05 -17.09
CA LEU A 191 9.09 10.64 -16.75
C LEU A 191 8.96 10.90 -15.24
N TYR A 192 9.33 9.92 -14.43
CA TYR A 192 9.26 9.99 -12.97
C TYR A 192 10.10 11.14 -12.43
N LEU A 193 11.34 11.31 -12.91
CA LEU A 193 12.23 12.39 -12.48
C LEU A 193 11.75 13.78 -12.92
N VAL A 194 10.95 13.87 -13.99
CA VAL A 194 10.33 15.12 -14.45
C VAL A 194 9.11 15.48 -13.60
N VAL A 195 8.31 14.49 -13.22
CA VAL A 195 7.04 14.69 -12.50
C VAL A 195 7.24 14.80 -11.00
N VAL A 196 8.06 13.93 -10.40
CA VAL A 196 8.18 13.79 -8.95
C VAL A 196 9.34 14.63 -8.44
N ASN A 197 9.04 15.49 -7.48
CA ASN A 197 10.06 16.29 -6.81
C ASN A 197 10.55 15.58 -5.54
N GLN A 198 11.37 14.53 -5.71
CA GLN A 198 11.90 13.79 -4.56
C GLN A 198 13.00 14.59 -3.83
N LYS A 199 12.65 15.20 -2.70
CA LYS A 199 13.59 15.87 -1.79
C LYS A 199 13.76 15.19 -0.42
N ARG A 200 13.26 13.96 -0.25
CA ARG A 200 13.17 13.29 1.06
C ARG A 200 13.91 11.95 1.05
N TRP A 201 15.22 12.03 1.29
CA TRP A 201 16.04 10.87 1.60
C TRP A 201 16.54 10.99 3.03
N SER A 202 16.32 9.94 3.81
CA SER A 202 16.90 9.80 5.14
C SER A 202 18.33 9.32 5.03
N SER A 203 19.25 10.03 5.66
CA SER A 203 20.62 9.56 5.89
C SER A 203 20.77 8.79 7.21
N ASP A 204 19.67 8.54 7.94
CA ASP A 204 19.68 7.76 9.17
C ASP A 204 19.64 6.25 8.87
N LEU A 205 20.84 5.71 8.61
CA LEU A 205 21.03 4.30 8.33
C LEU A 205 20.70 3.42 9.55
N SER A 206 20.84 3.94 10.77
CA SER A 206 20.54 3.20 11.99
C SER A 206 19.02 2.95 12.13
N MET A 207 18.22 3.99 11.89
CA MET A 207 16.77 3.87 11.86
C MET A 207 16.31 2.96 10.71
N THR A 208 16.92 3.11 9.54
CA THR A 208 16.64 2.25 8.36
C THR A 208 16.90 0.77 8.68
N TRP A 209 18.02 0.47 9.34
CA TRP A 209 18.35 -0.88 9.79
C TRP A 209 17.35 -1.41 10.83
N ASN A 210 16.96 -0.59 11.81
CA ASN A 210 15.97 -0.97 12.81
C ASN A 210 14.61 -1.28 12.17
N LEU A 211 14.16 -0.47 11.21
CA LEU A 211 12.93 -0.71 10.45
C LEU A 211 13.02 -2.00 9.62
N LEU A 212 14.16 -2.25 8.96
CA LEU A 212 14.39 -3.48 8.21
C LEU A 212 14.32 -4.72 9.12
N CYS A 213 15.04 -4.70 10.23
CA CYS A 213 15.00 -5.78 11.22
C CYS A 213 13.59 -5.98 11.78
N ARG A 214 12.87 -4.90 12.09
CA ARG A 214 11.49 -4.92 12.59
C ARG A 214 10.53 -5.53 11.57
N SER A 215 10.65 -5.15 10.30
CA SER A 215 9.86 -5.70 9.18
C SER A 215 10.01 -7.21 9.07
N ILE A 216 11.26 -7.70 9.16
CA ILE A 216 11.55 -9.13 9.06
C ILE A 216 10.99 -9.88 10.28
N THR A 217 11.34 -9.43 11.48
CA THR A 217 11.04 -10.15 12.73
C THR A 217 9.58 -10.09 13.15
N HIS A 218 8.90 -8.96 12.92
CA HIS A 218 7.53 -8.72 13.38
C HIS A 218 6.50 -8.70 12.24
N GLY A 219 6.95 -8.70 10.97
CA GLY A 219 6.07 -8.72 9.80
C GLY A 219 6.22 -9.99 8.98
N ILE A 220 7.32 -10.07 8.22
CA ILE A 220 7.54 -11.10 7.19
C ILE A 220 7.58 -12.50 7.80
N VAL A 221 8.46 -12.75 8.78
CA VAL A 221 8.67 -14.10 9.33
C VAL A 221 7.41 -14.64 10.02
N PRO A 222 6.71 -13.90 10.90
CA PRO A 222 5.41 -14.33 11.43
C PRO A 222 4.39 -14.63 10.33
N GLY A 223 4.34 -13.82 9.27
CA GLY A 223 3.44 -14.01 8.13
C GLY A 223 3.68 -15.30 7.34
N LEU A 224 4.90 -15.86 7.38
CA LEU A 224 5.20 -17.17 6.78
C LEU A 224 4.49 -18.33 7.48
N ALA A 225 4.12 -18.17 8.77
CA ALA A 225 3.33 -19.12 9.54
C ALA A 225 1.84 -18.74 9.64
N GLY A 226 1.40 -17.73 8.89
CA GLY A 226 0.03 -17.22 8.93
C GLY A 226 -0.26 -16.25 10.07
N GLY A 227 0.77 -15.79 10.81
CA GLY A 227 0.68 -14.70 11.79
C GLY A 227 0.46 -13.33 11.14
N PRO A 228 0.18 -12.24 11.86
CA PRO A 228 0.62 -12.00 13.23
C PRO A 228 -0.36 -12.43 14.33
N TRP A 229 -1.56 -12.90 14.00
CA TRP A 229 -2.68 -13.19 14.92
C TRP A 229 -3.25 -11.99 15.68
N HIS A 230 -2.43 -10.99 16.01
CA HIS A 230 -2.85 -9.74 16.65
C HIS A 230 -2.52 -8.52 15.79
N TRP A 231 -3.44 -7.57 15.79
CA TRP A 231 -3.36 -6.33 15.02
C TRP A 231 -3.81 -5.16 15.88
N ASP A 232 -2.90 -4.23 16.11
CA ASP A 232 -3.22 -2.99 16.80
C ASP A 232 -3.48 -1.87 15.80
N ARG A 233 -4.26 -0.88 16.25
CA ARG A 233 -4.65 0.27 15.43
C ARG A 233 -5.03 1.45 16.30
N TRP A 234 -4.59 2.64 15.90
CA TRP A 234 -5.21 3.90 16.29
C TRP A 234 -5.93 4.49 15.06
N ALA A 235 -7.21 4.85 15.16
CA ALA A 235 -7.90 5.53 14.07
C ALA A 235 -7.29 6.94 13.85
N PRO A 236 -7.10 7.42 12.60
CA PRO A 236 -7.49 6.83 11.32
C PRO A 236 -6.39 5.99 10.63
N ALA A 237 -5.34 5.57 11.33
CA ALA A 237 -4.23 4.83 10.72
C ALA A 237 -4.62 3.41 10.28
N SER A 238 -3.77 2.81 9.44
CA SER A 238 -3.89 1.39 9.09
C SER A 238 -3.43 0.49 10.24
N PRO A 239 -4.05 -0.68 10.46
CA PRO A 239 -3.56 -1.66 11.42
C PRO A 239 -2.12 -2.07 11.14
N TRP A 240 -1.37 -2.35 12.20
CA TRP A 240 -0.04 -2.96 12.11
C TRP A 240 0.01 -4.26 12.92
N GLY A 241 0.83 -5.20 12.49
CA GLY A 241 0.94 -6.51 13.12
C GLY A 241 1.74 -6.45 14.43
N THR A 242 1.18 -6.98 15.50
CA THR A 242 1.83 -7.10 16.83
C THR A 242 1.93 -8.57 17.24
N PRO A 243 2.74 -9.37 16.52
CA PRO A 243 2.78 -10.81 16.73
C PRO A 243 3.28 -11.17 18.15
N PRO A 244 2.57 -12.05 18.87
CA PRO A 244 3.08 -12.61 20.12
C PRO A 244 4.42 -13.37 19.88
N PRO A 245 5.30 -13.47 20.89
CA PRO A 245 6.59 -14.17 20.77
C PRO A 245 6.46 -15.62 20.27
N ALA A 246 5.37 -16.31 20.62
CA ALA A 246 5.07 -17.66 20.14
C ALA A 246 4.91 -17.71 18.62
N VAL A 247 4.23 -16.71 18.02
CA VAL A 247 4.01 -16.62 16.56
C VAL A 247 5.30 -16.28 15.83
N MET A 248 6.11 -15.39 16.41
CA MET A 248 7.44 -15.08 15.88
C MET A 248 8.33 -16.32 15.86
N THR A 249 8.35 -17.06 16.97
CA THR A 249 9.09 -18.33 17.09
C THR A 249 8.60 -19.36 16.08
N LEU A 250 7.28 -19.52 15.95
CA LEU A 250 6.68 -20.41 14.95
C LEU A 250 7.07 -20.02 13.53
N GLY A 251 7.05 -18.73 13.19
CA GLY A 251 7.51 -18.20 11.90
C GLY A 251 8.96 -18.60 11.59
N TRP A 252 9.88 -18.44 12.55
CA TRP A 252 11.27 -18.87 12.40
C TRP A 252 11.41 -20.39 12.25
N LEU A 253 10.65 -21.17 13.02
CA LEU A 253 10.64 -22.63 12.90
C LEU A 253 10.16 -23.08 11.52
N VAL A 254 9.10 -22.46 10.98
CA VAL A 254 8.61 -22.73 9.63
C VAL A 254 9.67 -22.36 8.59
N LEU A 255 10.27 -21.17 8.69
CA LEU A 255 11.31 -20.72 7.75
C LEU A 255 12.53 -21.65 7.75
N LEU A 256 13.08 -21.94 8.93
CA LEU A 256 14.24 -22.83 9.09
C LEU A 256 13.91 -24.27 8.70
N GLY A 257 12.71 -24.75 9.00
CA GLY A 257 12.23 -26.07 8.60
C GLY A 257 12.11 -26.21 7.09
N VAL A 258 11.49 -25.25 6.40
CA VAL A 258 11.37 -25.23 4.94
C VAL A 258 12.74 -25.08 4.27
N LEU A 259 13.61 -24.21 4.81
CA LEU A 259 14.99 -24.06 4.35
C LEU A 259 15.76 -25.39 4.49
N GLY A 260 15.81 -25.96 5.68
CA GLY A 260 16.52 -27.22 5.95
C GLY A 260 16.00 -28.37 5.11
N LEU A 261 14.67 -28.56 5.05
CA LEU A 261 14.04 -29.59 4.22
C LEU A 261 14.38 -29.41 2.75
N SER A 262 14.34 -28.18 2.23
CA SER A 262 14.68 -27.90 0.83
C SER A 262 16.17 -28.15 0.56
N LEU A 263 17.08 -27.77 1.47
CA LEU A 263 18.52 -27.98 1.31
C LEU A 263 18.89 -29.45 1.34
N ILE A 264 18.22 -30.26 2.17
CA ILE A 264 18.39 -31.72 2.22
C ILE A 264 17.83 -32.36 0.95
N ARG A 265 16.59 -32.02 0.59
CA ARG A 265 15.84 -32.70 -0.48
C ARG A 265 16.19 -32.24 -1.89
N LYS A 266 16.48 -30.96 -2.11
CA LYS A 266 16.62 -30.35 -3.45
C LYS A 266 18.06 -30.04 -3.82
N ARG A 267 18.45 -30.43 -5.03
CA ARG A 267 19.71 -30.00 -5.66
C ARG A 267 19.55 -28.59 -6.24
N ARG A 268 20.64 -27.82 -6.29
CA ARG A 268 20.71 -26.49 -6.94
C ARG A 268 19.75 -25.43 -6.38
N ILE A 269 19.36 -25.56 -5.12
CA ILE A 269 18.35 -24.68 -4.50
C ILE A 269 18.94 -23.42 -3.85
N GLY A 270 20.25 -23.40 -3.56
CA GLY A 270 20.92 -22.27 -2.89
C GLY A 270 20.62 -20.92 -3.53
N PRO A 271 20.79 -20.74 -4.86
CA PRO A 271 20.48 -19.48 -5.54
C PRO A 271 19.02 -19.02 -5.40
N VAL A 272 18.06 -19.95 -5.28
CA VAL A 272 16.65 -19.60 -5.09
C VAL A 272 16.43 -18.93 -3.73
N TRP A 273 17.03 -19.49 -2.67
CA TRP A 273 17.00 -18.88 -1.33
C TRP A 273 17.75 -17.57 -1.24
N LEU A 274 18.93 -17.47 -1.88
CA LEU A 274 19.67 -16.21 -1.94
C LEU A 274 18.88 -15.12 -2.65
N THR A 275 18.16 -15.47 -3.73
CA THR A 275 17.29 -14.53 -4.45
C THR A 275 16.09 -14.13 -3.59
N ALA A 276 15.47 -15.07 -2.87
CA ALA A 276 14.36 -14.78 -1.96
C ALA A 276 14.79 -13.82 -0.83
N ALA A 277 15.92 -14.09 -0.19
CA ALA A 277 16.48 -13.24 0.86
C ALA A 277 16.90 -11.86 0.31
N GLY A 278 17.57 -11.84 -0.84
CA GLY A 278 17.99 -10.62 -1.51
C GLY A 278 16.82 -9.73 -1.90
N TYR A 279 15.76 -10.29 -2.50
CA TYR A 279 14.54 -9.55 -2.85
C TYR A 279 13.84 -9.01 -1.61
N THR A 280 13.75 -9.82 -0.55
CA THR A 280 13.15 -9.43 0.73
C THR A 280 13.82 -8.17 1.29
N VAL A 281 15.16 -8.07 1.23
CA VAL A 281 15.88 -6.88 1.69
C VAL A 281 15.78 -5.74 0.69
N ALA A 282 16.06 -6.00 -0.58
CA ALA A 282 16.16 -4.97 -1.62
C ALA A 282 14.85 -4.19 -1.82
N CYS A 283 13.69 -4.82 -1.66
CA CYS A 283 12.40 -4.14 -1.80
C CYS A 283 11.99 -3.30 -0.59
N GLN A 284 12.60 -3.51 0.58
CA GLN A 284 12.29 -2.77 1.81
C GLN A 284 13.19 -1.54 1.97
N VAL A 285 14.47 -1.65 1.60
CA VAL A 285 15.47 -0.60 1.81
C VAL A 285 15.06 0.75 1.21
N PRO A 286 14.64 0.86 -0.07
CA PRO A 286 14.21 2.15 -0.64
C PRO A 286 13.03 2.76 0.09
N VAL A 287 12.05 1.94 0.52
CA VAL A 287 10.89 2.40 1.26
C VAL A 287 11.33 3.07 2.57
N TYR A 288 12.22 2.44 3.32
CA TYR A 288 12.68 2.99 4.58
C TYR A 288 13.62 4.18 4.42
N LEU A 289 14.47 4.20 3.39
CA LEU A 289 15.29 5.37 3.07
C LEU A 289 14.43 6.59 2.73
N MET A 290 13.31 6.41 2.03
CA MET A 290 12.44 7.52 1.63
C MET A 290 11.41 7.92 2.68
N ARG A 291 11.03 7.00 3.58
CA ARG A 291 9.91 7.18 4.52
C ARG A 291 10.33 7.31 5.99
N SER A 292 11.61 7.13 6.31
CA SER A 292 12.11 7.26 7.68
C SER A 292 12.69 8.65 7.99
N SER A 293 12.74 8.95 9.27
CA SER A 293 13.48 10.04 9.90
C SER A 293 13.83 9.59 11.32
N ARG A 294 14.61 10.41 12.05
CA ARG A 294 15.00 10.14 13.44
C ARG A 294 13.80 9.85 14.38
N PHE A 295 12.61 10.36 14.05
CA PHE A 295 11.40 10.23 14.87
C PHE A 295 10.38 9.24 14.29
N THR A 296 10.77 8.42 13.31
CA THR A 296 9.86 7.44 12.72
C THR A 296 9.60 6.29 13.68
N ALA A 297 8.32 6.02 13.91
CA ALA A 297 7.84 4.89 14.70
C ALA A 297 8.19 3.56 14.01
N LEU A 298 8.66 2.56 14.77
CA LEU A 298 9.03 1.25 14.22
C LEU A 298 7.82 0.46 13.71
N GLU A 299 6.64 0.77 14.23
CA GLU A 299 5.33 0.24 13.84
C GLU A 299 5.05 0.45 12.35
N LEU A 300 5.67 1.46 11.72
CA LEU A 300 5.60 1.67 10.27
C LEU A 300 6.03 0.41 9.49
N ALA A 301 7.06 -0.28 9.95
CA ALA A 301 7.56 -1.51 9.34
C ALA A 301 6.59 -2.70 9.53
N GLN A 302 5.66 -2.61 10.48
CA GLN A 302 4.69 -3.65 10.83
C GLN A 302 3.34 -3.47 10.12
N THR A 303 3.17 -2.40 9.33
CA THR A 303 1.93 -2.15 8.57
C THR A 303 1.74 -3.09 7.38
N LEU A 304 2.78 -3.81 6.94
CA LEU A 304 2.81 -4.82 5.87
C LEU A 304 2.33 -4.39 4.47
N ARG A 305 1.83 -3.15 4.32
CA ARG A 305 1.27 -2.62 3.05
C ARG A 305 2.24 -2.62 1.86
N TYR A 306 3.55 -2.76 2.11
CA TYR A 306 4.59 -2.79 1.09
C TYR A 306 5.07 -4.21 0.73
N LEU A 307 4.46 -5.26 1.30
CA LEU A 307 4.81 -6.67 1.11
C LEU A 307 3.98 -7.46 0.07
N PRO A 308 2.88 -6.98 -0.55
CA PRO A 308 2.13 -7.81 -1.50
C PRO A 308 2.94 -8.39 -2.67
N ASP A 309 3.94 -7.67 -3.18
CA ASP A 309 4.84 -8.17 -4.23
C ASP A 309 5.79 -9.27 -3.73
N LEU A 310 6.27 -9.15 -2.49
CA LEU A 310 7.09 -10.18 -1.86
C LEU A 310 6.33 -11.51 -1.81
N VAL A 311 5.03 -11.49 -1.52
CA VAL A 311 4.17 -12.69 -1.52
C VAL A 311 4.18 -13.38 -2.89
N VAL A 312 3.96 -12.61 -3.97
CA VAL A 312 3.95 -13.14 -5.34
C VAL A 312 5.34 -13.67 -5.73
N VAL A 313 6.42 -12.95 -5.41
CA VAL A 313 7.78 -13.39 -5.69
C VAL A 313 8.14 -14.66 -4.95
N LEU A 314 7.82 -14.77 -3.65
CA LEU A 314 8.05 -15.98 -2.87
C LEU A 314 7.24 -17.17 -3.40
N ALA A 315 6.01 -16.95 -3.88
CA ALA A 315 5.21 -18.00 -4.51
C ALA A 315 5.84 -18.48 -5.83
N LEU A 316 6.33 -17.56 -6.68
CA LEU A 316 7.03 -17.89 -7.93
C LEU A 316 8.35 -18.61 -7.66
N LEU A 317 9.14 -18.15 -6.70
CA LEU A 317 10.39 -18.81 -6.29
C LEU A 317 10.12 -20.18 -5.65
N GLY A 318 9.05 -20.32 -4.87
CA GLY A 318 8.57 -21.60 -4.35
C GLY A 318 8.17 -22.58 -5.46
N ALA A 319 7.54 -22.08 -6.53
CA ALA A 319 7.26 -22.88 -7.71
C ALA A 319 8.55 -23.34 -8.42
N VAL A 320 9.50 -22.42 -8.63
CA VAL A 320 10.82 -22.79 -9.18
C VAL A 320 11.54 -23.81 -8.29
N ALA A 321 11.51 -23.63 -6.97
CA ALA A 321 12.06 -24.58 -6.00
C ALA A 321 11.44 -25.98 -6.12
N CYS A 322 10.13 -26.06 -6.37
CA CYS A 322 9.43 -27.32 -6.54
C CYS A 322 9.88 -28.08 -7.81
N THR A 323 10.29 -27.36 -8.86
CA THR A 323 10.88 -27.96 -10.08
C THR A 323 12.29 -28.53 -9.86
N ALA A 324 12.93 -28.23 -8.72
CA ALA A 324 14.29 -28.64 -8.47
C ALA A 324 14.47 -30.16 -8.36
N PRO A 325 15.54 -30.72 -8.97
CA PRO A 325 15.84 -32.14 -8.87
C PRO A 325 15.97 -32.58 -7.42
N ASN A 326 15.33 -33.70 -7.13
CA ASN A 326 15.29 -34.31 -5.82
C ASN A 326 16.56 -35.16 -5.58
N ARG A 327 17.15 -35.09 -4.38
CA ARG A 327 18.15 -36.07 -3.90
C ARG A 327 17.44 -37.34 -3.43
N PRO A 328 17.94 -38.54 -3.72
CA PRO A 328 17.31 -39.79 -3.28
C PRO A 328 17.17 -39.83 -1.76
N SER A 329 15.98 -40.19 -1.25
CA SER A 329 15.72 -40.25 0.19
C SER A 329 14.46 -41.07 0.47
N ARG A 330 14.64 -42.23 1.12
CA ARG A 330 13.54 -43.15 1.45
C ARG A 330 12.43 -42.51 2.30
N TRP A 331 12.78 -41.51 3.11
CA TRP A 331 11.89 -40.85 4.08
C TRP A 331 11.14 -39.67 3.46
N LEU A 332 11.70 -39.06 2.41
CA LEU A 332 11.14 -37.87 1.74
C LEU A 332 10.58 -38.17 0.35
N ASP A 333 10.51 -39.45 -0.03
CA ASP A 333 9.88 -39.91 -1.25
C ASP A 333 8.35 -39.94 -1.13
N ALA A 334 7.66 -40.11 -2.26
CA ALA A 334 6.21 -39.99 -2.29
C ALA A 334 5.54 -41.10 -1.50
N SER A 335 4.74 -40.72 -0.50
CA SER A 335 3.96 -41.65 0.33
C SER A 335 2.65 -41.00 0.75
N LEU A 336 1.67 -41.84 1.12
CA LEU A 336 0.39 -41.37 1.68
C LEU A 336 0.59 -40.56 2.95
N MET A 337 1.51 -40.99 3.83
CA MET A 337 1.87 -40.28 5.04
C MET A 337 2.40 -38.87 4.74
N ARG A 338 3.30 -38.72 3.75
CA ARG A 338 3.83 -37.41 3.35
C ARG A 338 2.73 -36.51 2.80
N ALA A 339 1.80 -37.06 2.01
CA ALA A 339 0.65 -36.33 1.49
C ALA A 339 -0.26 -35.86 2.63
N ALA A 340 -0.56 -36.72 3.61
CA ALA A 340 -1.36 -36.39 4.78
C ALA A 340 -0.69 -35.28 5.63
N VAL A 341 0.61 -35.39 5.91
CA VAL A 341 1.37 -34.36 6.65
C VAL A 341 1.38 -33.03 5.91
N THR A 342 1.65 -33.04 4.60
CA THR A 342 1.68 -31.81 3.78
C THR A 342 0.30 -31.15 3.74
N THR A 343 -0.76 -31.96 3.61
CA THR A 343 -2.15 -31.47 3.61
C THR A 343 -2.52 -30.89 4.96
N GLY A 344 -2.19 -31.60 6.06
CA GLY A 344 -2.42 -31.12 7.42
C GLY A 344 -1.70 -29.81 7.72
N LEU A 345 -0.41 -29.70 7.36
CA LEU A 345 0.35 -28.46 7.51
C LEU A 345 -0.23 -27.31 6.66
N THR A 346 -0.68 -27.59 5.44
CA THR A 346 -1.34 -26.60 4.58
C THR A 346 -2.67 -26.14 5.18
N ALA A 347 -3.46 -27.06 5.73
CA ALA A 347 -4.72 -26.74 6.41
C ALA A 347 -4.50 -25.92 7.69
N LEU A 348 -3.47 -26.25 8.49
CA LEU A 348 -3.09 -25.47 9.67
C LEU A 348 -2.61 -24.06 9.29
N PHE A 349 -1.79 -23.94 8.24
CA PHE A 349 -1.37 -22.65 7.71
C PHE A 349 -2.58 -21.82 7.25
N LEU A 350 -3.52 -22.43 6.52
CA LEU A 350 -4.74 -21.78 6.07
C LEU A 350 -5.59 -21.30 7.26
N ALA A 351 -5.79 -22.14 8.28
CA ALA A 351 -6.52 -21.76 9.49
C ALA A 351 -5.85 -20.61 10.23
N SER A 352 -4.52 -20.63 10.36
CA SER A 352 -3.71 -19.55 10.94
C SER A 352 -3.88 -18.23 10.16
N CYS A 353 -3.83 -18.29 8.83
CA CYS A 353 -4.04 -17.14 7.95
C CYS A 353 -5.45 -16.54 8.06
N LEU A 354 -6.47 -17.40 8.08
CA LEU A 354 -7.87 -16.99 8.23
C LEU A 354 -8.09 -16.35 9.61
N TYR A 355 -7.47 -16.89 10.65
CA TYR A 355 -7.50 -16.30 11.99
C TYR A 355 -6.88 -14.90 12.00
N SER A 356 -5.67 -14.73 11.45
CA SER A 356 -5.04 -13.40 11.30
C SER A 356 -5.89 -12.42 10.48
N THR A 357 -6.55 -12.89 9.43
CA THR A 357 -7.43 -12.06 8.60
C THR A 357 -8.69 -11.65 9.37
N SER A 358 -9.25 -12.56 10.16
CA SER A 358 -10.41 -12.27 11.01
C SER A 358 -10.07 -11.25 12.09
N THR A 359 -8.91 -11.36 12.74
CA THR A 359 -8.50 -10.38 13.76
C THR A 359 -8.15 -9.02 13.14
N PHE A 360 -7.58 -9.00 11.94
CA PHE A 360 -7.42 -7.77 11.15
C PHE A 360 -8.77 -7.11 10.88
N LEU A 361 -9.78 -7.86 10.45
CA LEU A 361 -11.12 -7.35 10.17
C LEU A 361 -11.76 -6.72 11.41
N THR A 362 -11.59 -7.34 12.59
CA THR A 362 -12.07 -6.77 13.86
C THR A 362 -11.45 -5.40 14.13
N SER A 363 -10.13 -5.28 13.98
CA SER A 363 -9.39 -4.01 14.16
C SER A 363 -9.76 -2.96 13.09
N TRP A 364 -10.06 -3.40 11.86
CA TRP A 364 -10.43 -2.53 10.74
C TRP A 364 -11.85 -1.94 10.84
N ARG A 365 -12.76 -2.61 11.56
CA ARG A 365 -14.17 -2.20 11.68
C ARG A 365 -14.39 -0.91 12.47
N ASP A 366 -13.50 -0.58 13.40
CA ASP A 366 -13.59 0.67 14.17
C ASP A 366 -13.23 1.87 13.28
N ASN A 367 -14.24 2.51 12.69
CA ASN A 367 -14.05 3.63 11.78
C ASN A 367 -15.28 4.59 11.77
N PRO A 368 -15.13 5.85 12.23
CA PRO A 368 -16.23 6.81 12.29
C PRO A 368 -16.65 7.35 10.91
N THR A 369 -15.84 7.14 9.87
CA THR A 369 -15.99 7.77 8.55
C THR A 369 -17.33 7.48 7.89
N LYS A 370 -17.88 6.26 8.03
CA LYS A 370 -19.16 5.91 7.41
C LYS A 370 -20.31 6.77 7.94
N ALA A 371 -20.43 6.84 9.27
CA ALA A 371 -21.47 7.64 9.93
C ALA A 371 -21.27 9.14 9.64
N TYR A 372 -20.02 9.61 9.73
CA TYR A 372 -19.67 10.99 9.40
C TYR A 372 -20.13 11.39 7.98
N LEU A 373 -19.79 10.59 6.96
CA LEU A 373 -20.13 10.90 5.57
C LEU A 373 -21.64 10.84 5.31
N GLN A 374 -22.36 9.93 5.96
CA GLN A 374 -23.82 9.84 5.87
C GLN A 374 -24.50 11.08 6.47
N ASN A 375 -24.08 11.47 7.68
CA ASN A 375 -24.59 12.67 8.36
C ASN A 375 -24.25 13.94 7.58
N ALA A 376 -23.02 14.06 7.08
CA ALA A 376 -22.58 15.22 6.31
C ALA A 376 -23.35 15.36 5.00
N LYS A 377 -23.56 14.25 4.27
CA LYS A 377 -24.39 14.27 3.07
C LYS A 377 -25.82 14.71 3.35
N ALA A 378 -26.44 14.19 4.41
CA ALA A 378 -27.80 14.56 4.79
C ALA A 378 -27.90 16.02 5.25
N SER A 379 -26.95 16.48 6.08
CA SER A 379 -26.90 17.87 6.57
C SER A 379 -26.63 18.88 5.45
N LEU A 380 -25.76 18.55 4.49
CA LEU A 380 -25.52 19.40 3.32
C LEU A 380 -26.77 19.52 2.44
N ALA A 381 -27.46 18.41 2.18
CA ALA A 381 -28.70 18.43 1.41
C ALA A 381 -29.81 19.25 2.10
N ALA A 382 -29.97 19.07 3.42
CA ALA A 382 -30.93 19.85 4.21
C ALA A 382 -30.57 21.35 4.23
N ALA A 383 -29.29 21.69 4.39
CA ALA A 383 -28.82 23.06 4.38
C ALA A 383 -29.01 23.75 3.02
N HIS A 384 -28.85 23.00 1.92
CA HIS A 384 -29.10 23.47 0.56
C HIS A 384 -30.59 23.73 0.31
N ALA A 385 -31.46 22.85 0.82
CA ALA A 385 -32.91 23.02 0.70
C ALA A 385 -33.46 24.19 1.55
N ASP A 386 -32.85 24.46 2.69
CA ASP A 386 -33.29 25.49 3.65
C ASP A 386 -32.83 26.91 3.26
N SER A 387 -31.66 27.06 2.62
CA SER A 387 -31.11 28.39 2.31
C SER A 387 -30.02 28.39 1.23
N ASN A 388 -29.94 29.49 0.48
CA ASN A 388 -28.85 29.77 -0.46
C ASN A 388 -27.58 30.34 0.22
N ALA A 389 -27.54 30.47 1.54
CA ALA A 389 -26.36 30.98 2.24
C ALA A 389 -25.16 30.02 2.05
N PRO A 390 -23.99 30.51 1.58
CA PRO A 390 -22.82 29.66 1.38
C PRO A 390 -22.25 29.19 2.73
N LEU A 391 -21.39 28.16 2.68
CA LEU A 391 -20.60 27.70 3.81
C LEU A 391 -19.18 28.25 3.71
N LEU A 392 -18.58 28.54 4.87
CA LEU A 392 -17.15 28.79 4.91
C LEU A 392 -16.41 27.47 4.72
N ASP A 393 -15.37 27.50 3.88
CA ASP A 393 -14.55 26.31 3.67
C ASP A 393 -13.70 26.00 4.90
N GLN A 394 -13.83 24.78 5.39
CA GLN A 394 -13.32 24.34 6.68
C GLN A 394 -12.72 22.96 6.55
N GLU A 395 -11.70 22.68 7.36
CA GLU A 395 -11.16 21.33 7.50
C GLU A 395 -12.25 20.41 8.08
N VAL A 396 -12.36 19.21 7.53
CA VAL A 396 -13.22 18.16 8.07
C VAL A 396 -12.59 17.58 9.34
N ASP A 397 -13.32 16.73 10.06
CA ASP A 397 -12.80 16.15 11.30
C ASP A 397 -11.47 15.39 11.05
N PRO A 398 -10.41 15.63 11.83
CA PRO A 398 -9.11 14.96 11.65
C PRO A 398 -9.15 13.42 11.79
N LEU A 399 -10.16 12.87 12.46
CA LEU A 399 -10.42 11.41 12.52
C LEU A 399 -10.99 10.85 11.21
N VAL A 400 -11.44 11.71 10.30
CA VAL A 400 -11.91 11.35 8.95
C VAL A 400 -10.80 11.56 7.94
N LEU A 401 -10.24 12.77 7.88
CA LEU A 401 -9.14 13.09 6.96
C LEU A 401 -8.18 14.09 7.61
N GLN A 402 -6.96 13.63 7.86
CA GLN A 402 -5.94 14.42 8.56
C GLN A 402 -5.44 15.59 7.72
N ARG A 403 -4.95 16.62 8.41
CA ARG A 403 -4.40 17.86 7.81
C ARG A 403 -3.23 17.64 6.85
N VAL A 404 -2.53 16.52 6.95
CA VAL A 404 -1.47 16.14 6.00
C VAL A 404 -1.99 16.02 4.56
N ALA A 405 -3.30 15.80 4.38
CA ALA A 405 -3.95 15.71 3.08
C ALA A 405 -4.37 17.08 2.50
N TRP A 406 -4.03 18.21 3.13
CA TRP A 406 -4.36 19.54 2.62
C TRP A 406 -3.95 19.72 1.15
N PRO A 407 -4.79 20.31 0.28
CA PRO A 407 -6.12 20.90 0.57
C PRO A 407 -7.28 19.91 0.53
N GLU A 408 -7.05 18.63 0.32
CA GLU A 408 -8.09 17.61 0.13
C GLU A 408 -8.92 17.31 1.38
N ASN A 409 -8.46 17.74 2.56
CA ASN A 409 -9.20 17.68 3.82
C ASN A 409 -10.20 18.83 4.01
N LEU A 410 -10.30 19.76 3.06
CA LEU A 410 -11.34 20.78 3.05
C LEU A 410 -12.71 20.20 2.70
N ALA A 411 -13.76 20.73 3.32
CA ALA A 411 -15.14 20.35 3.02
C ALA A 411 -15.49 20.59 1.55
N SER A 412 -15.02 21.71 0.97
CA SER A 412 -15.24 22.02 -0.44
C SER A 412 -14.63 20.98 -1.39
N HIS A 413 -13.46 20.44 -1.04
CA HIS A 413 -12.79 19.37 -1.79
C HIS A 413 -13.48 18.02 -1.54
N MET A 414 -13.66 17.62 -0.29
CA MET A 414 -14.21 16.30 0.05
C MET A 414 -15.62 16.07 -0.53
N PHE A 415 -16.44 17.12 -0.53
CA PHE A 415 -17.82 17.09 -1.02
C PHE A 415 -17.99 17.72 -2.41
N ALA A 416 -16.89 17.99 -3.14
CA ALA A 416 -16.92 18.67 -4.44
C ALA A 416 -17.90 18.05 -5.46
N LEU A 417 -18.04 16.72 -5.44
CA LEU A 417 -18.89 15.96 -6.37
C LEU A 417 -20.36 15.83 -5.92
N LEU A 418 -20.72 16.30 -4.73
CA LEU A 418 -22.12 16.36 -4.32
C LEU A 418 -22.82 17.54 -5.00
N ARG A 419 -24.00 17.28 -5.57
CA ARG A 419 -24.85 18.32 -6.19
C ARG A 419 -25.70 19.04 -5.16
N ASP A 420 -26.30 18.28 -4.24
CA ASP A 420 -27.20 18.82 -3.20
C ASP A 420 -26.39 19.30 -2.00
N ARG A 421 -25.67 20.42 -2.17
CA ARG A 421 -24.91 21.08 -1.10
C ARG A 421 -24.86 22.59 -1.32
N PRO A 422 -24.69 23.40 -0.24
CA PRO A 422 -24.36 24.81 -0.39
C PRO A 422 -23.02 25.02 -1.11
N GLU A 423 -22.87 26.20 -1.71
CA GLU A 423 -21.58 26.67 -2.22
C GLU A 423 -20.61 27.01 -1.07
N PHE A 424 -19.31 27.03 -1.38
CA PHE A 424 -18.27 27.40 -0.44
C PHE A 424 -17.68 28.76 -0.81
N GLU A 425 -17.70 29.71 0.13
CA GLU A 425 -17.22 31.08 -0.08
C GLU A 425 -16.41 31.62 1.10
N THR A 426 -15.78 32.78 0.91
CA THR A 426 -14.99 33.46 1.95
C THR A 426 -15.84 34.19 2.99
N ALA A 427 -17.13 34.38 2.74
CA ALA A 427 -18.07 35.04 3.63
C ALA A 427 -19.44 34.35 3.61
N THR A 428 -20.19 34.44 4.71
CA THR A 428 -21.55 33.90 4.79
C THR A 428 -22.41 34.74 5.73
N THR A 429 -23.72 34.78 5.47
CA THR A 429 -24.73 35.36 6.36
C THR A 429 -25.16 34.40 7.47
N ARG A 430 -24.87 33.09 7.32
CA ARG A 430 -25.25 32.06 8.29
C ARG A 430 -24.07 31.15 8.61
N LEU A 431 -23.44 31.44 9.75
CA LEU A 431 -22.24 30.75 10.20
C LEU A 431 -22.58 29.34 10.68
N ARG A 432 -22.04 28.33 9.99
CA ARG A 432 -22.25 26.90 10.26
C ARG A 432 -20.93 26.14 10.14
N MET A 433 -20.80 25.05 10.88
CA MET A 433 -19.61 24.17 10.85
C MET A 433 -19.99 22.71 11.01
N PHE A 434 -19.12 21.81 10.54
CA PHE A 434 -19.25 20.38 10.84
C PHE A 434 -18.79 20.10 12.27
N ASN A 435 -19.57 19.32 13.01
CA ASN A 435 -19.10 18.70 14.25
C ASN A 435 -18.41 17.35 13.96
N SER A 436 -17.88 16.70 15.00
CA SER A 436 -17.17 15.41 14.87
C SER A 436 -18.04 14.25 14.39
N SER A 437 -19.38 14.37 14.48
CA SER A 437 -20.32 13.39 13.93
C SER A 437 -20.62 13.59 12.45
N GLY A 438 -20.10 14.65 11.83
CA GLY A 438 -20.39 15.04 10.45
C GLY A 438 -21.70 15.81 10.28
N SER A 439 -22.35 16.23 11.37
CA SER A 439 -23.56 17.05 11.29
C SER A 439 -23.20 18.53 11.15
N LEU A 440 -23.94 19.25 10.31
CA LEU A 440 -23.78 20.69 10.18
C LEU A 440 -24.55 21.39 11.31
N VAL A 441 -23.84 22.17 12.12
CA VAL A 441 -24.40 22.89 13.28
C VAL A 441 -24.14 24.38 13.17
N ASP A 442 -24.94 25.20 13.85
CA ASP A 442 -24.67 26.64 13.96
C ASP A 442 -23.33 26.86 14.67
N ALA A 443 -22.45 27.62 14.03
CA ALA A 443 -21.13 27.92 14.55
C ALA A 443 -21.18 29.11 15.50
N ARG A 444 -20.35 29.04 16.55
CA ARG A 444 -20.19 30.12 17.53
C ARG A 444 -18.88 30.85 17.28
N VAL A 445 -18.92 32.18 17.31
CA VAL A 445 -17.71 33.00 17.29
C VAL A 445 -17.18 33.10 18.72
N THR A 446 -15.99 32.57 18.95
CA THR A 446 -15.26 32.78 20.20
C THR A 446 -14.37 34.01 20.08
N TRP A 447 -14.47 34.92 21.05
CA TRP A 447 -13.66 36.14 21.08
C TRP A 447 -12.25 35.82 21.59
N VAL A 448 -11.40 35.26 20.72
CA VAL A 448 -10.02 34.87 21.08
C VAL A 448 -9.05 36.04 20.95
N ARG A 449 -9.33 37.02 20.07
CA ARG A 449 -8.55 38.24 19.91
C ARG A 449 -9.47 39.43 19.65
N THR A 450 -9.26 40.49 20.42
CA THR A 450 -9.89 41.80 20.19
C THR A 450 -8.81 42.74 19.70
N ILE A 451 -9.01 43.36 18.54
CA ILE A 451 -8.17 44.47 18.10
C ILE A 451 -8.80 45.73 18.66
N VAL A 452 -8.08 46.46 19.51
CA VAL A 452 -8.52 47.78 19.97
C VAL A 452 -8.62 48.67 18.74
N PRO A 453 -9.74 49.40 18.53
CA PRO A 453 -9.84 50.35 17.44
C PRO A 453 -8.58 51.22 17.39
N GLY A 454 -7.90 51.25 16.25
CA GLY A 454 -6.75 52.13 16.08
C GLY A 454 -7.18 53.55 16.41
N ARG A 455 -6.35 54.30 17.14
CA ARG A 455 -6.65 55.68 17.56
C ARG A 455 -7.06 56.51 16.33
N SER A 456 -8.35 56.68 16.12
CA SER A 456 -8.87 57.67 15.21
C SER A 456 -8.48 59.03 15.80
N ARG A 457 -7.64 59.79 15.11
CA ARG A 457 -7.65 61.24 15.31
C ARG A 457 -9.09 61.68 15.00
N ALA A 458 -9.75 62.21 16.01
CA ALA A 458 -11.13 62.63 15.93
C ALA A 458 -11.33 63.56 14.73
N ALA A 459 -12.16 63.14 13.78
CA ALA A 459 -13.03 64.02 13.02
C ALA A 459 -14.32 63.23 12.78
N ALA A 460 -15.42 63.79 13.28
CA ALA A 460 -16.72 63.16 13.34
C ALA A 460 -17.27 62.80 11.96
N THR A 461 -17.70 61.55 11.77
CA THR A 461 -18.94 61.16 11.10
C THR A 461 -19.13 59.64 11.22
N SER A 462 -20.29 59.21 11.75
CA SER A 462 -20.72 57.80 11.78
C SER A 462 -20.85 57.28 10.34
N PRO A 463 -20.44 56.04 10.03
CA PRO A 463 -21.44 54.96 10.02
C PRO A 463 -20.91 53.56 10.38
N ASN A 464 -21.84 52.72 10.84
CA ASN A 464 -21.89 51.25 10.80
C ASN A 464 -20.63 50.41 11.13
N ARG A 465 -20.78 49.52 12.12
CA ARG A 465 -19.83 48.43 12.42
C ARG A 465 -19.58 47.57 11.17
N THR A 466 -18.46 47.81 10.50
CA THR A 466 -17.81 46.81 9.63
C THR A 466 -16.58 46.26 10.35
N SER A 467 -16.67 45.02 10.84
CA SER A 467 -15.52 44.24 11.26
C SER A 467 -14.85 43.61 10.03
N ARG A 468 -13.69 44.13 9.60
CA ARG A 468 -12.81 43.42 8.67
C ARG A 468 -12.03 42.34 9.42
N LEU A 469 -12.23 41.09 9.01
CA LEU A 469 -11.48 39.92 9.46
C LEU A 469 -10.19 39.80 8.64
N GLY A 470 -9.03 39.90 9.30
CA GLY A 470 -7.73 39.57 8.72
C GLY A 470 -7.33 38.15 9.09
N TRP A 471 -7.17 37.28 8.10
CA TRP A 471 -6.52 35.98 8.25
C TRP A 471 -5.00 36.18 8.17
N SER A 472 -4.25 35.80 9.21
CA SER A 472 -2.79 35.71 9.13
C SER A 472 -2.32 34.26 9.20
N SER A 473 -1.81 33.76 8.08
CA SER A 473 -0.97 32.57 7.98
C SER A 473 0.44 32.91 8.46
N THR A 474 0.75 32.74 9.74
CA THR A 474 2.14 32.53 10.25
C THR A 474 2.12 32.32 11.76
N ALA A 475 2.30 31.08 12.21
CA ALA A 475 2.67 30.79 13.59
C ALA A 475 4.16 30.40 13.60
N ARG A 476 5.01 31.33 14.04
CA ARG A 476 6.33 31.00 14.61
C ARG A 476 6.11 30.77 16.10
N CYS A 477 6.40 29.56 16.57
CA CYS A 477 6.39 29.23 17.99
C CYS A 477 7.56 29.91 18.70
N CYS A 478 7.28 30.69 19.75
CA CYS A 478 8.23 30.97 20.83
C CYS A 478 7.65 30.39 22.13
N PRO A 479 8.47 29.73 22.97
CA PRO A 479 8.02 29.05 24.19
C PRO A 479 7.84 30.05 25.35
N PRO A 480 7.01 29.74 26.36
CA PRO A 480 6.89 30.58 27.54
C PRO A 480 8.05 30.34 28.52
N THR A 481 8.64 31.44 28.98
CA THR A 481 9.60 31.53 30.09
C THR A 481 8.90 31.43 31.45
N GLY A 482 9.37 30.54 32.34
CA GLY A 482 8.99 30.47 33.76
C GLY A 482 9.72 29.34 34.50
N PRO A 483 10.05 29.47 35.79
CA PRO A 483 11.38 29.13 36.31
C PRO A 483 11.59 27.66 36.74
N SER A 484 12.88 27.33 36.81
CA SER A 484 13.48 26.08 37.27
C SER A 484 12.97 25.62 38.63
N ASN A 485 12.50 24.37 38.72
CA ASN A 485 12.65 23.56 39.91
C ASN A 485 12.92 22.10 39.52
N SER A 486 14.04 21.61 40.04
CA SER A 486 14.53 20.25 39.97
C SER A 486 13.58 19.27 40.64
N THR A 487 13.13 18.24 39.93
CA THR A 487 12.84 16.95 40.57
C THR A 487 12.97 15.80 39.57
N THR A 488 13.69 14.79 40.04
CA THR A 488 14.14 13.54 39.42
C THR A 488 13.03 12.63 38.90
N TRP A 489 13.27 12.02 37.73
CA TRP A 489 12.48 10.90 37.19
C TRP A 489 12.88 9.59 37.87
N PRO A 490 11.94 8.72 38.30
CA PRO A 490 12.24 7.33 38.62
C PRO A 490 12.14 6.44 37.37
N THR A 491 13.19 5.65 37.18
CA THR A 491 13.28 4.46 36.31
C THR A 491 12.26 3.40 36.72
N ALA A 492 11.52 2.85 35.76
CA ALA A 492 10.65 1.69 35.96
C ALA A 492 11.32 0.42 35.42
N THR A 493 12.03 -0.26 36.30
CA THR A 493 12.13 -1.73 36.34
C THR A 493 11.05 -2.24 37.28
N ASP A 494 10.48 -3.42 36.96
CA ASP A 494 9.60 -4.29 37.75
C ASP A 494 8.11 -3.89 37.90
N ARG A 495 7.27 -4.41 36.99
CA ARG A 495 6.36 -5.55 37.23
C ARG A 495 5.53 -5.91 36.00
#